data_AF-Q2VH56-F1
#
_entry.id   AF-Q2VH56-F1
#
_cell.length_a   1.000
_cell.length_b   1.000
_cell.length_c   1.000
_cell.angle_alpha   90.00
_cell.angle_beta   90.00
_cell.angle_gamma   90.00
#
_symmetry.space_group_name_H-M   'P 1'
#
loop_
_entity.id
_entity.type
_entity.pdbx_description
1 polymer ?
#
loop_
_entity_poly.entity_id
_entity_poly.type
_entity_poly.pdbx_seq_one_letter_code
_entity_poly.pdbx_strand_id
1 'polypeptide(L)'
;ACPSQCSCSGTTVDCRSKRHASVPAGIPTNAQILYLHDNQITKLEPGVFDSLTPLTFLNVGDNQLTALPEGVFDRLVNLQQLYLGGNQLSAVPVGQFDKLTQLTHLELYNNQLTTVPEGAFNSLMKLQYIYLYSNPWDCECSDILYLKNWIVQHASIVNPSGHGGVDNVKCAGTNTPVRAVTEASTSPSKCP
;
A
#
# COMPACT_ATOMS: atom_id res chain seq x y z
N ALA A 1 -20.93 1.78 -18.71
CA ALA A 1 -20.62 0.59 -19.53
C ALA A 1 -19.38 -0.09 -18.95
N CYS A 2 -19.20 -1.39 -19.14
CA CYS A 2 -18.01 -2.09 -18.63
C CYS A 2 -16.78 -1.81 -19.52
N PRO A 3 -15.57 -1.59 -18.98
CA PRO A 3 -14.37 -1.42 -19.79
C PRO A 3 -14.08 -2.66 -20.64
N SER A 4 -13.48 -2.47 -21.81
CA SER A 4 -13.06 -3.57 -22.68
C SER A 4 -12.07 -4.49 -21.95
N GLN A 5 -12.22 -5.80 -22.14
CA GLN A 5 -11.40 -6.88 -21.53
C GLN A 5 -11.68 -7.13 -20.04
N CYS A 6 -12.42 -6.25 -19.37
CA CYS A 6 -12.93 -6.46 -18.02
C CYS A 6 -14.30 -7.16 -18.03
N SER A 7 -14.65 -7.74 -16.90
CA SER A 7 -15.98 -8.29 -16.62
C SER A 7 -16.63 -7.44 -15.52
N CYS A 8 -17.90 -7.05 -15.70
CA CYS A 8 -18.62 -6.28 -14.71
C CYS A 8 -19.89 -7.01 -14.28
N SER A 9 -20.13 -7.06 -12.96
CA SER A 9 -21.34 -7.65 -12.37
C SER A 9 -21.76 -6.81 -11.16
N GLY A 10 -22.96 -6.22 -11.22
CA GLY A 10 -23.41 -5.26 -10.21
C GLY A 10 -22.45 -4.07 -10.09
N THR A 11 -21.88 -3.88 -8.90
CA THR A 11 -20.88 -2.84 -8.58
C THR A 11 -19.44 -3.36 -8.60
N THR A 12 -19.23 -4.60 -9.04
CA THR A 12 -17.90 -5.21 -9.17
C THR A 12 -17.38 -5.07 -10.58
N VAL A 13 -16.14 -4.59 -10.70
CA VAL A 13 -15.38 -4.48 -11.95
C VAL A 13 -14.13 -5.34 -11.83
N ASP A 14 -14.06 -6.38 -12.65
CA ASP A 14 -12.98 -7.36 -12.65
C ASP A 14 -12.13 -7.23 -13.93
N CYS A 15 -10.93 -6.66 -13.76
CA CYS A 15 -9.94 -6.47 -14.80
C CYS A 15 -8.64 -7.26 -14.49
N ARG A 16 -8.70 -8.30 -13.64
CA ARG A 16 -7.51 -9.07 -13.25
C ARG A 16 -6.97 -9.94 -14.39
N SER A 17 -5.66 -10.16 -14.44
CA SER A 17 -5.03 -11.12 -15.38
C SER A 17 -5.31 -10.83 -16.86
N LYS A 18 -5.44 -9.54 -17.22
CA LYS A 18 -5.80 -9.09 -18.58
C LYS A 18 -4.64 -8.46 -19.35
N ARG A 19 -3.44 -8.42 -18.76
CA ARG A 19 -2.25 -7.77 -19.34
C ARG A 19 -2.48 -6.28 -19.62
N HIS A 20 -3.27 -5.61 -18.78
CA HIS A 20 -3.45 -4.17 -18.87
C HIS A 20 -2.12 -3.46 -18.57
N ALA A 21 -1.69 -2.58 -19.47
CA ALA A 21 -0.53 -1.72 -19.28
C ALA A 21 -0.84 -0.43 -18.49
N SER A 22 -2.14 -0.11 -18.35
CA SER A 22 -2.66 1.04 -17.61
C SER A 22 -4.04 0.70 -17.04
N VAL A 23 -4.51 1.50 -16.08
CA VAL A 23 -5.90 1.41 -15.61
C VAL A 23 -6.86 1.62 -16.80
N PRO A 24 -7.83 0.72 -17.04
CA PRO A 24 -8.79 0.86 -18.14
C PRO A 24 -9.64 2.13 -17.98
N ALA A 25 -9.85 2.86 -19.08
CA ALA A 25 -10.76 3.99 -19.10
C ALA A 25 -12.23 3.53 -18.96
N GLY A 26 -13.09 4.41 -18.45
CA GLY A 26 -14.53 4.18 -18.41
C GLY A 26 -14.99 3.16 -17.37
N ILE A 27 -14.21 2.97 -16.29
CA ILE A 27 -14.68 2.21 -15.12
C ILE A 27 -15.98 2.85 -14.61
N PRO A 28 -17.07 2.07 -14.42
CA PRO A 28 -18.33 2.59 -13.89
C PRO A 28 -18.13 3.33 -12.57
N THR A 29 -18.66 4.55 -12.47
CA THR A 29 -18.51 5.40 -11.27
C THR A 29 -19.26 4.87 -10.04
N ASN A 30 -20.17 3.91 -10.23
CA ASN A 30 -20.84 3.20 -9.15
C ASN A 30 -20.07 1.95 -8.66
N ALA A 31 -18.84 1.72 -9.15
CA ALA A 31 -18.03 0.59 -8.72
C ALA A 31 -17.71 0.68 -7.22
N GLN A 32 -17.89 -0.45 -6.53
CA GLN A 32 -17.53 -0.64 -5.12
C GLN A 32 -16.32 -1.56 -4.97
N ILE A 33 -16.13 -2.48 -5.92
CA ILE A 33 -15.04 -3.44 -5.93
C ILE A 33 -14.32 -3.35 -7.28
N LEU A 34 -13.02 -3.08 -7.24
CA LEU A 34 -12.17 -2.99 -8.43
C LEU A 34 -10.97 -3.92 -8.31
N TYR A 35 -10.92 -4.92 -9.20
CA TYR A 35 -9.76 -5.80 -9.36
C TYR A 35 -8.92 -5.37 -10.56
N LEU A 36 -7.68 -4.99 -10.31
CA LEU A 36 -6.66 -4.64 -11.30
C LEU A 36 -5.35 -5.44 -11.11
N HIS A 37 -5.33 -6.42 -10.22
CA HIS A 37 -4.14 -7.22 -9.94
C HIS A 37 -3.76 -8.17 -11.08
N ASP A 38 -2.52 -8.65 -11.04
CA ASP A 38 -1.94 -9.54 -12.06
C ASP A 38 -2.02 -8.90 -13.46
N ASN A 39 -1.45 -7.70 -13.57
CA ASN A 39 -1.40 -6.95 -14.82
C ASN A 39 0.01 -6.38 -15.06
N GLN A 40 0.15 -5.49 -16.04
CA GLN A 40 1.42 -4.90 -16.47
C GLN A 40 1.39 -3.38 -16.25
N ILE A 41 0.65 -2.91 -15.25
CA ILE A 41 0.48 -1.48 -14.98
C ILE A 41 1.78 -0.97 -14.35
N THR A 42 2.43 -0.04 -15.05
CA THR A 42 3.72 0.54 -14.64
C THR A 42 3.57 1.88 -13.91
N LYS A 43 2.44 2.56 -14.12
CA LYS A 43 2.11 3.85 -13.50
C LYS A 43 0.61 4.03 -13.33
N LEU A 44 0.25 4.80 -12.31
CA LEU A 44 -1.08 5.36 -12.15
C LEU A 44 -1.04 6.81 -12.63
N GLU A 45 -2.04 7.24 -13.40
CA GLU A 45 -2.18 8.66 -13.75
C GLU A 45 -2.76 9.42 -12.54
N PRO A 46 -2.37 10.69 -12.32
CA PRO A 46 -2.98 11.52 -11.29
C PRO A 46 -4.51 11.57 -11.43
N GLY A 47 -5.23 11.37 -10.32
CA GLY A 47 -6.69 11.40 -10.28
C GLY A 47 -7.39 10.22 -10.97
N VAL A 48 -6.68 9.15 -11.35
CA VAL A 48 -7.26 8.00 -12.07
C VAL A 48 -8.42 7.32 -11.33
N PHE A 49 -8.51 7.48 -10.01
CA PHE A 49 -9.58 6.92 -9.18
C PHE A 49 -10.56 7.97 -8.63
N ASP A 50 -10.44 9.25 -9.01
CA ASP A 50 -11.18 10.35 -8.40
C ASP A 50 -12.71 10.22 -8.53
N SER A 51 -13.17 9.64 -9.64
CA SER A 51 -14.58 9.43 -9.90
C SER A 51 -15.16 8.19 -9.23
N LEU A 52 -14.33 7.34 -8.60
CA LEU A 52 -14.72 6.05 -8.02
C LEU A 52 -14.98 6.16 -6.51
N THR A 53 -15.64 7.24 -6.09
CA THR A 53 -15.91 7.56 -4.68
C THR A 53 -16.68 6.49 -3.88
N PRO A 54 -17.47 5.58 -4.49
CA PRO A 54 -18.11 4.48 -3.75
C PRO A 54 -17.19 3.27 -3.48
N LEU A 55 -15.93 3.27 -3.96
CA LEU A 55 -15.04 2.13 -3.78
C LEU A 55 -14.84 1.78 -2.29
N THR A 56 -15.02 0.50 -1.99
CA THR A 56 -14.72 -0.12 -0.69
C THR A 56 -13.55 -1.09 -0.80
N PHE A 57 -13.28 -1.63 -2.00
CA PHE A 57 -12.18 -2.55 -2.26
C PHE A 57 -11.43 -2.14 -3.53
N LEU A 58 -10.11 -1.96 -3.41
CA LEU A 58 -9.21 -1.72 -4.53
C LEU A 58 -8.02 -2.66 -4.45
N ASN A 59 -7.83 -3.47 -5.48
CA ASN A 59 -6.64 -4.31 -5.61
C ASN A 59 -5.88 -4.00 -6.89
N VAL A 60 -4.70 -3.40 -6.71
CA VAL A 60 -3.69 -3.08 -7.74
C VAL A 60 -2.37 -3.82 -7.48
N GLY A 61 -2.41 -4.90 -6.70
CA GLY A 61 -1.25 -5.76 -6.43
C GLY A 61 -0.75 -6.49 -7.68
N ASP A 62 0.40 -7.14 -7.58
CA ASP A 62 1.01 -7.92 -8.68
C ASP A 62 1.04 -7.13 -10.01
N ASN A 63 1.60 -5.93 -9.95
CA ASN A 63 1.80 -5.01 -11.08
C ASN A 63 3.27 -4.52 -11.07
N GLN A 64 3.57 -3.46 -11.82
CA GLN A 64 4.93 -2.93 -11.98
C GLN A 64 5.00 -1.47 -11.52
N LEU A 65 4.17 -1.06 -10.56
CA LEU A 65 4.14 0.31 -10.05
C LEU A 65 5.43 0.62 -9.31
N THR A 66 6.11 1.69 -9.70
CA THR A 66 7.34 2.18 -9.05
C THR A 66 7.09 3.34 -8.09
N ALA A 67 6.01 4.09 -8.32
CA ALA A 67 5.59 5.22 -7.51
C ALA A 67 4.06 5.38 -7.53
N LEU A 68 3.55 6.10 -6.54
CA LEU A 68 2.17 6.55 -6.45
C LEU A 68 2.10 8.05 -6.71
N PRO A 69 1.18 8.55 -7.57
CA PRO A 69 0.90 9.97 -7.63
C PRO A 69 0.36 10.47 -6.29
N GLU A 70 0.79 11.66 -5.87
CA GLU A 70 0.27 12.31 -4.67
C GLU A 70 -1.27 12.40 -4.72
N GLY A 71 -1.91 12.03 -3.61
CA GLY A 71 -3.36 12.11 -3.47
C GLY A 71 -4.16 11.14 -4.35
N VAL A 72 -3.54 10.14 -5.01
CA VAL A 72 -4.24 9.21 -5.91
C VAL A 72 -5.40 8.43 -5.25
N PHE A 73 -5.45 8.39 -3.91
CA PHE A 73 -6.51 7.73 -3.15
C PHE A 73 -7.41 8.71 -2.37
N ASP A 74 -7.21 10.03 -2.48
CA ASP A 74 -7.87 11.03 -1.60
C ASP A 74 -9.40 11.04 -1.71
N ARG A 75 -9.92 10.67 -2.88
CA ARG A 75 -11.37 10.59 -3.12
C ARG A 75 -12.00 9.28 -2.64
N LEU A 76 -11.19 8.29 -2.27
CA LEU A 76 -11.64 6.95 -1.89
C LEU A 76 -11.94 6.88 -0.38
N VAL A 77 -12.74 7.82 0.12
CA VAL A 77 -13.03 7.97 1.56
C VAL A 77 -13.79 6.78 2.17
N ASN A 78 -14.41 5.94 1.34
CA ASN A 78 -15.13 4.73 1.74
C ASN A 78 -14.26 3.46 1.69
N LEU A 79 -12.99 3.58 1.28
CA LEU A 79 -12.13 2.43 1.04
C LEU A 79 -11.84 1.67 2.34
N GLN A 80 -12.06 0.36 2.30
CA GLN A 80 -11.87 -0.55 3.42
C GLN A 80 -10.66 -1.46 3.22
N GLN A 81 -10.34 -1.78 1.96
CA GLN A 81 -9.26 -2.69 1.61
C GLN A 81 -8.46 -2.13 0.44
N LEU A 82 -7.15 -1.96 0.64
CA LEU A 82 -6.22 -1.44 -0.37
C LEU A 82 -5.04 -2.39 -0.51
N TYR A 83 -4.94 -3.03 -1.68
CA TYR A 83 -3.93 -4.04 -1.94
C TYR A 83 -2.92 -3.49 -2.96
N LEU A 84 -1.69 -3.27 -2.50
CA LEU A 84 -0.55 -2.77 -3.27
C LEU A 84 0.63 -3.74 -3.28
N GLY A 85 0.48 -4.93 -2.68
CA GLY A 85 1.54 -5.92 -2.58
C GLY A 85 2.00 -6.45 -3.95
N GLY A 86 3.26 -6.86 -4.07
CA GLY A 86 3.80 -7.35 -5.35
C GLY A 86 3.97 -6.27 -6.41
N ASN A 87 4.42 -5.09 -6.00
CA ASN A 87 4.79 -3.99 -6.91
C ASN A 87 6.28 -3.65 -6.73
N GLN A 88 6.72 -2.51 -7.24
CA GLN A 88 8.11 -2.02 -7.15
C GLN A 88 8.17 -0.64 -6.47
N LEU A 89 7.22 -0.35 -5.57
CA LEU A 89 7.12 0.95 -4.93
C LEU A 89 8.37 1.23 -4.10
N SER A 90 9.07 2.32 -4.42
CA SER A 90 10.29 2.74 -3.69
C SER A 90 9.99 3.69 -2.52
N ALA A 91 8.86 4.38 -2.56
CA ALA A 91 8.42 5.31 -1.52
C ALA A 91 6.89 5.41 -1.48
N VAL A 92 6.37 5.83 -0.32
CA VAL A 92 4.98 6.25 -0.14
C VAL A 92 4.97 7.79 -0.03
N PRO A 93 4.16 8.51 -0.82
CA PRO A 93 4.04 9.96 -0.67
C PRO A 93 3.52 10.37 0.72
N VAL A 94 3.89 11.55 1.18
CA VAL A 94 3.36 12.12 2.44
C VAL A 94 1.84 12.27 2.33
N GLY A 95 1.12 11.83 3.36
CA GLY A 95 -0.34 11.94 3.43
C GLY A 95 -1.11 10.99 2.51
N GLN A 96 -0.43 10.04 1.84
CA GLN A 96 -1.03 9.15 0.82
C GLN A 96 -2.27 8.37 1.31
N PHE A 97 -2.38 8.12 2.61
CA PHE A 97 -3.45 7.35 3.23
C PHE A 97 -4.37 8.18 4.16
N ASP A 98 -4.16 9.50 4.26
CA ASP A 98 -4.83 10.35 5.26
C ASP A 98 -6.37 10.35 5.14
N LYS A 99 -6.89 10.19 3.92
CA LYS A 99 -8.33 10.18 3.66
C LYS A 99 -8.99 8.82 3.87
N LEU A 100 -8.20 7.75 4.03
CA LEU A 100 -8.67 6.36 4.08
C LEU A 100 -9.08 5.95 5.51
N THR A 101 -9.92 6.75 6.15
CA THR A 101 -10.32 6.55 7.56
C THR A 101 -11.14 5.28 7.82
N GLN A 102 -11.66 4.65 6.76
CA GLN A 102 -12.40 3.39 6.82
C GLN A 102 -11.53 2.15 6.56
N LEU A 103 -10.23 2.33 6.31
CA LEU A 103 -9.34 1.24 5.92
C LEU A 103 -9.16 0.25 7.07
N THR A 104 -9.38 -1.01 6.76
CA THR A 104 -9.23 -2.16 7.67
C THR A 104 -8.07 -3.07 7.23
N HIS A 105 -7.77 -3.10 5.92
CA HIS A 105 -6.71 -3.93 5.35
C HIS A 105 -5.81 -3.10 4.42
N LEU A 106 -4.51 -3.16 4.66
CA LEU A 106 -3.49 -2.53 3.82
C LEU A 106 -2.36 -3.51 3.51
N GLU A 107 -2.14 -3.80 2.23
CA GLU A 107 -1.03 -4.66 1.79
C GLU A 107 0.04 -3.84 1.09
N LEU A 108 1.24 -3.79 1.66
CA LEU A 108 2.43 -3.13 1.08
C LEU A 108 3.61 -4.12 0.92
N TYR A 109 3.41 -5.39 1.21
CA TYR A 109 4.47 -6.41 1.16
C TYR A 109 5.03 -6.59 -0.25
N ASN A 110 6.24 -7.13 -0.35
CA ASN A 110 6.89 -7.40 -1.65
C ASN A 110 6.91 -6.15 -2.55
N ASN A 111 7.52 -5.09 -2.04
CA ASN A 111 7.80 -3.82 -2.72
C ASN A 111 9.28 -3.44 -2.50
N GLN A 112 9.66 -2.22 -2.84
CA GLN A 112 11.03 -1.70 -2.68
C GLN A 112 11.09 -0.57 -1.64
N LEU A 113 10.18 -0.56 -0.66
CA LEU A 113 10.10 0.48 0.36
C LEU A 113 11.29 0.38 1.32
N THR A 114 11.97 1.51 1.52
CA THR A 114 13.07 1.64 2.48
C THR A 114 12.60 2.28 3.80
N THR A 115 11.59 3.13 3.75
CA THR A 115 10.94 3.75 4.90
C THR A 115 9.46 4.07 4.57
N VAL A 116 8.72 4.60 5.53
CA VAL A 116 7.42 5.25 5.30
C VAL A 116 7.43 6.64 5.94
N PRO A 117 6.71 7.64 5.37
CA PRO A 117 6.67 8.97 5.94
C PRO A 117 6.19 8.98 7.39
N GLU A 118 6.69 9.94 8.17
CA GLU A 118 6.19 10.18 9.51
C GLU A 118 4.68 10.43 9.48
N GLY A 119 3.95 9.68 10.31
CA GLY A 119 2.52 9.80 10.41
C GLY A 119 1.70 9.13 9.30
N ALA A 120 2.33 8.40 8.36
CA ALA A 120 1.65 7.78 7.21
C ALA A 120 0.42 6.92 7.57
N PHE A 121 0.35 6.37 8.79
CA PHE A 121 -0.73 5.52 9.26
C PHE A 121 -1.62 6.17 10.32
N ASN A 122 -1.41 7.45 10.68
CA ASN A 122 -2.08 8.11 11.80
C ASN A 122 -3.61 8.19 11.63
N SER A 123 -4.10 8.33 10.39
CA SER A 123 -5.53 8.43 10.11
C SER A 123 -6.23 7.07 9.98
N LEU A 124 -5.49 5.96 9.99
CA LEU A 124 -6.00 4.60 9.75
C LEU A 124 -6.55 3.96 11.03
N MET A 125 -7.48 4.65 11.69
CA MET A 125 -8.01 4.28 13.02
C MET A 125 -8.76 2.94 13.06
N LYS A 126 -9.17 2.41 11.89
CA LYS A 126 -9.89 1.13 11.76
C LYS A 126 -9.01 -0.01 11.25
N LEU A 127 -7.70 0.21 11.11
CA LEU A 127 -6.80 -0.78 10.54
C LEU A 127 -6.72 -2.02 11.43
N GLN A 128 -6.96 -3.18 10.82
CA GLN A 128 -6.96 -4.49 11.49
C GLN A 128 -5.85 -5.39 10.95
N TYR A 129 -5.41 -5.17 9.72
CA TYR A 129 -4.41 -5.98 9.05
C TYR A 129 -3.50 -5.08 8.21
N ILE A 130 -2.20 -5.19 8.45
CA ILE A 130 -1.18 -4.56 7.62
C ILE A 130 -0.07 -5.55 7.29
N TYR A 131 0.33 -5.59 6.03
CA TYR A 131 1.39 -6.48 5.55
C TYR A 131 2.57 -5.65 5.00
N LEU A 132 3.73 -5.80 5.63
CA LEU A 132 4.93 -4.98 5.41
C LEU A 132 6.19 -5.81 5.11
N TYR A 133 6.10 -7.13 5.18
CA TYR A 133 7.21 -8.04 4.93
C TYR A 133 7.74 -7.94 3.49
N SER A 134 8.95 -8.45 3.25
CA SER A 134 9.60 -8.40 1.93
C SER A 134 9.69 -6.97 1.35
N ASN A 135 10.16 -6.04 2.17
CA ASN A 135 10.60 -4.71 1.73
C ASN A 135 12.03 -4.47 2.26
N PRO A 136 12.90 -3.78 1.52
CA PRO A 136 14.27 -3.49 1.93
C PRO A 136 14.33 -2.33 2.94
N TRP A 137 13.73 -2.49 4.12
CA TRP A 137 13.68 -1.44 5.14
C TRP A 137 15.09 -0.95 5.54
N ASP A 138 15.38 0.33 5.32
CA ASP A 138 16.66 0.94 5.66
C ASP A 138 16.67 1.29 7.15
N CYS A 139 17.34 0.44 7.93
CA CYS A 139 17.45 0.61 9.37
C CYS A 139 18.67 1.43 9.81
N GLU A 140 19.46 1.97 8.88
CA GLU A 140 20.55 2.88 9.22
C GLU A 140 20.10 4.35 9.18
N CYS A 141 19.15 4.68 8.32
CA CYS A 141 18.50 5.99 8.26
C CYS A 141 17.55 6.21 9.46
N SER A 142 17.51 7.42 10.01
CA SER A 142 16.62 7.77 11.14
C SER A 142 15.13 7.78 10.79
N ASP A 143 14.77 7.91 9.52
CA ASP A 143 13.37 7.94 9.08
C ASP A 143 12.62 6.65 9.43
N ILE A 144 13.35 5.54 9.61
CA ILE A 144 12.77 4.25 10.02
C ILE A 144 12.12 4.30 11.40
N LEU A 145 12.47 5.27 12.26
CA LEU A 145 12.03 5.32 13.65
C LEU A 145 10.52 5.44 13.77
N TYR A 146 9.86 6.14 12.85
CA TYR A 146 8.40 6.18 12.80
C TYR A 146 7.83 4.76 12.63
N LEU A 147 8.26 4.04 11.58
CA LEU A 147 7.78 2.69 11.31
C LEU A 147 8.09 1.75 12.49
N LYS A 148 9.33 1.79 13.00
CA LYS A 148 9.76 0.98 14.14
C LYS A 148 8.86 1.20 15.36
N ASN A 149 8.56 2.45 15.71
CA ASN A 149 7.72 2.74 16.86
C ASN A 149 6.26 2.32 16.60
N TRP A 150 5.76 2.57 15.40
CA TRP A 150 4.39 2.22 15.02
C TRP A 150 4.16 0.70 15.06
N ILE A 151 5.05 -0.12 14.48
CA ILE A 151 4.88 -1.58 14.47
C ILE A 151 5.03 -2.20 15.86
N VAL A 152 5.79 -1.57 16.77
CA VAL A 152 5.88 -2.00 18.18
C VAL A 152 4.53 -1.79 18.88
N GLN A 153 3.90 -0.62 18.69
CA GLN A 153 2.62 -0.29 19.30
C GLN A 153 1.46 -1.12 18.73
N HIS A 154 1.54 -1.49 17.45
CA HIS A 154 0.47 -2.17 16.70
C HIS A 154 0.84 -3.60 16.31
N ALA A 155 1.69 -4.27 17.09
CA ALA A 155 2.27 -5.56 16.73
C ALA A 155 1.25 -6.66 16.39
N SER A 156 0.05 -6.63 16.99
CA SER A 156 -1.00 -7.64 16.76
C SER A 156 -1.63 -7.60 15.37
N ILE A 157 -1.56 -6.45 14.67
CA ILE A 157 -2.15 -6.28 13.34
C ILE A 157 -1.11 -6.37 12.21
N VAL A 158 0.18 -6.49 12.55
CA VAL A 158 1.30 -6.53 11.59
C VAL A 158 1.60 -7.95 11.16
N ASN A 159 1.53 -8.21 9.85
CA ASN A 159 1.75 -9.51 9.20
C ASN A 159 1.08 -10.71 9.92
N PRO A 160 -0.23 -10.64 10.24
CA PRO A 160 -0.93 -11.71 10.95
C PRO A 160 -1.11 -12.97 10.06
N SER A 161 -1.88 -13.95 10.52
CA SER A 161 -2.32 -15.10 9.70
C SER A 161 -1.20 -15.95 9.08
N GLY A 162 -0.10 -16.14 9.81
CA GLY A 162 1.02 -17.00 9.37
C GLY A 162 2.10 -16.27 8.56
N HIS A 163 1.99 -14.96 8.37
CA HIS A 163 2.98 -14.14 7.66
C HIS A 163 4.15 -13.66 8.55
N GLY A 164 4.40 -14.34 9.67
CA GLY A 164 5.55 -14.12 10.56
C GLY A 164 5.43 -12.95 11.55
N GLY A 165 4.30 -12.24 11.56
CA GLY A 165 4.03 -11.20 12.54
C GLY A 165 4.94 -9.98 12.44
N VAL A 166 5.01 -9.21 13.52
CA VAL A 166 5.85 -8.01 13.65
C VAL A 166 7.34 -8.28 13.39
N ASP A 167 7.84 -9.50 13.66
CA ASP A 167 9.23 -9.89 13.44
C ASP A 167 9.59 -10.11 11.97
N ASN A 168 8.59 -10.23 11.10
CA ASN A 168 8.81 -10.35 9.66
C ASN A 168 8.89 -9.00 8.93
N VAL A 169 8.90 -7.89 9.67
CA VAL A 169 9.34 -6.59 9.16
C VAL A 169 10.84 -6.49 9.42
N LYS A 170 11.67 -6.62 8.38
CA LYS A 170 13.12 -6.85 8.55
C LYS A 170 13.97 -5.80 7.87
N CYS A 171 15.04 -5.41 8.54
CA CYS A 171 16.07 -4.52 8.04
C CYS A 171 16.80 -5.12 6.83
N ALA A 172 17.00 -4.31 5.79
CA ALA A 172 17.85 -4.65 4.67
C ALA A 172 19.30 -4.92 5.14
N GLY A 173 19.96 -5.90 4.53
CA GLY A 173 21.35 -6.28 4.82
C GLY A 173 21.52 -7.11 6.09
N THR A 174 20.97 -6.70 7.23
CA THR A 174 21.15 -7.40 8.52
C THR A 174 20.11 -8.49 8.79
N ASN A 175 18.94 -8.42 8.13
CA ASN A 175 17.80 -9.31 8.34
C ASN A 175 17.27 -9.31 9.80
N THR A 176 17.62 -8.30 10.59
CA THR A 176 17.12 -8.10 11.95
C THR A 176 15.71 -7.50 11.93
N PRO A 177 14.84 -7.78 12.92
CA PRO A 177 13.53 -7.14 12.98
C PRO A 177 13.63 -5.61 13.12
N VAL A 178 12.87 -4.87 12.31
CA VAL A 178 12.76 -3.40 12.39
C VAL A 178 12.36 -2.95 13.79
N ARG A 179 11.48 -3.73 14.47
CA ARG A 179 11.03 -3.40 15.84
C ARG A 179 12.16 -3.37 16.88
N ALA A 180 13.32 -3.96 16.58
CA ALA A 180 14.48 -4.00 17.45
C ALA A 180 15.48 -2.85 17.20
N VAL A 181 15.23 -2.00 16.19
CA VAL A 181 16.09 -0.84 15.89
C VAL A 181 16.02 0.17 17.04
N THR A 182 17.17 0.74 17.38
CA THR A 182 17.32 1.78 18.41
C THR A 182 17.66 3.12 17.77
N GLU A 183 17.31 4.23 18.41
CA GLU A 183 17.69 5.56 17.91
C GLU A 183 19.21 5.70 17.77
N ALA A 184 19.98 5.18 18.73
CA ALA A 184 21.44 5.19 18.71
C ALA A 184 22.06 4.36 17.57
N SER A 185 21.34 3.40 16.99
CA SER A 185 21.80 2.64 15.82
C SER A 185 21.47 3.29 14.48
N THR A 186 20.70 4.39 14.48
CA THR A 186 20.29 5.14 13.29
C THR A 186 21.00 6.49 13.20
N SER A 187 21.02 7.10 12.01
CA SER A 187 21.52 8.47 11.84
C SER A 187 20.79 9.21 10.71
N PRO A 188 20.39 10.49 10.90
CA PRO A 188 19.90 11.34 9.80
C PRO A 188 20.91 11.51 8.68
N SER A 189 22.21 11.44 9.00
CA SER A 189 23.28 11.57 8.00
C SER A 189 23.42 10.35 7.07
N LYS A 190 22.70 9.27 7.36
CA LYS A 190 22.70 8.02 6.58
C LYS A 190 21.42 7.86 5.75
N CYS A 191 20.55 8.85 5.77
CA CYS A 191 19.38 8.91 4.91
C CYS A 191 19.79 9.37 3.50
N PRO A 192 19.22 8.77 2.43
CA PRO A 192 19.52 9.09 1.04
C PRO A 192 19.08 10.50 0.62
#